data_AF-A0A661R360-F1
#
_entry.id   AF-A0A661R360-F1
#
_cell.length_a   1.000
_cell.length_b   1.000
_cell.length_c   1.000
_cell.angle_alpha   90.00
_cell.angle_beta   90.00
_cell.angle_gamma   90.00
#
_symmetry.space_group_name_H-M   'P 1'
#
loop_
_entity.id
_entity.type
_entity.pdbx_description
1 polymer ?
#
loop_
_entity_poly.entity_id
_entity_poly.type
_entity_poly.pdbx_seq_one_letter_code
_entity_poly.pdbx_strand_id
1 'polypeptide(L)'
;MNNSYFSFNEWLLILIFALCGALMNLYLPLKSLLDGIDMTGPVKGMALFGGFFFVMWVYLGRKIIGKKYAGLTTAILLISFCLFLAPWYGIASPSWFSLYGLLALLAVGVWVELLFGKWDWVGGGLGNLFCLGITWFAFGFHRQIWAEAKQAPFSLLAAFISGVAGVLLGRGIVKLISNLTIEPQIHTDERR
;
A
#
# COMPACT_ATOMS: atom_id res chain seq x y z
N MET A 1 -14.77 -18.79 -25.44
CA MET A 1 -13.83 -17.74 -24.98
C MET A 1 -13.64 -17.92 -23.48
N ASN A 2 -12.40 -18.07 -23.02
CA ASN A 2 -12.06 -18.40 -21.63
C ASN A 2 -12.68 -17.40 -20.64
N ASN A 3 -13.38 -17.90 -19.63
CA ASN A 3 -13.79 -17.09 -18.49
C ASN A 3 -12.53 -16.65 -17.72
N SER A 4 -12.12 -15.39 -17.91
CA SER A 4 -11.08 -14.75 -17.08
C SER A 4 -11.49 -14.79 -15.61
N TYR A 5 -10.53 -15.05 -14.70
CA TYR A 5 -10.79 -15.12 -13.26
C TYR A 5 -11.37 -13.81 -12.71
N PHE A 6 -10.80 -12.68 -13.15
CA PHE A 6 -11.35 -11.35 -12.91
C PHE A 6 -12.19 -10.90 -14.10
N SER A 7 -13.35 -10.32 -13.82
CA SER A 7 -14.19 -9.64 -14.81
C SER A 7 -13.52 -8.34 -15.27
N PHE A 8 -14.02 -7.77 -16.36
CA PHE A 8 -13.52 -6.49 -16.88
C PHE A 8 -13.57 -5.37 -15.83
N ASN A 9 -14.70 -5.25 -15.11
CA ASN A 9 -14.88 -4.23 -14.08
C ASN A 9 -13.93 -4.44 -12.89
N GLU A 10 -13.67 -5.69 -12.52
CA GLU A 10 -12.73 -6.01 -11.44
C GLU A 10 -11.31 -5.64 -11.85
N TRP A 11 -10.88 -5.98 -13.08
CA TRP A 11 -9.60 -5.52 -13.61
C TRP A 11 -9.46 -4.01 -13.62
N LEU A 12 -10.52 -3.30 -14.04
CA LEU A 12 -10.55 -1.84 -14.04
C LEU A 12 -10.33 -1.28 -12.63
N LEU A 13 -10.99 -1.84 -11.61
CA LEU A 13 -10.80 -1.43 -10.22
C LEU A 13 -9.38 -1.73 -9.70
N ILE A 14 -8.83 -2.91 -10.00
CA ILE A 14 -7.44 -3.26 -9.64
C ILE A 14 -6.47 -2.23 -10.23
N LEU A 15 -6.63 -1.91 -11.51
CA LEU A 15 -5.81 -0.94 -12.23
C LEU A 15 -5.92 0.46 -11.61
N ILE A 16 -7.14 0.92 -11.31
CA ILE A 16 -7.37 2.22 -10.68
C ILE A 16 -6.69 2.29 -9.31
N PHE A 17 -6.88 1.30 -8.43
CA PHE A 17 -6.27 1.32 -7.10
C PHE A 17 -4.74 1.26 -7.17
N ALA A 18 -4.20 0.42 -8.05
CA ALA A 18 -2.75 0.34 -8.27
C ALA A 18 -2.18 1.66 -8.79
N LEU A 19 -2.84 2.28 -9.78
CA LEU A 19 -2.40 3.55 -10.34
C LEU A 19 -2.49 4.69 -9.33
N CYS A 20 -3.60 4.81 -8.60
CA CYS A 20 -3.77 5.82 -7.55
C CYS A 20 -2.69 5.68 -6.47
N GLY A 21 -2.42 4.46 -5.99
CA GLY A 21 -1.36 4.21 -5.02
C GLY A 21 0.03 4.60 -5.55
N ALA A 22 0.34 4.25 -6.79
CA ALA A 22 1.61 4.61 -7.43
C ALA A 22 1.78 6.11 -7.61
N LEU A 23 0.75 6.81 -8.11
CA LEU A 23 0.78 8.27 -8.29
C LEU A 23 0.92 8.99 -6.95
N MET A 24 0.18 8.56 -5.92
CA MET A 24 0.31 9.13 -4.58
C MET A 24 1.72 8.95 -4.02
N ASN A 25 2.30 7.76 -4.17
CA ASN A 25 3.65 7.49 -3.71
C ASN A 25 4.72 8.38 -4.38
N LEU A 26 4.54 8.71 -5.68
CA LEU A 26 5.53 9.46 -6.45
C LEU A 26 5.39 10.98 -6.33
N TYR A 27 4.17 11.49 -6.25
CA TYR A 27 3.91 12.92 -6.37
C TYR A 27 3.58 13.63 -5.06
N LEU A 28 3.30 12.89 -3.96
CA LEU A 28 3.13 13.56 -2.67
C LEU A 28 4.47 14.05 -2.13
N PRO A 29 4.59 15.34 -1.75
CA PRO A 29 5.85 15.94 -1.31
C PRO A 29 6.20 15.51 0.12
N LEU A 30 6.54 14.23 0.28
CA LEU A 30 6.86 13.63 1.57
C LEU A 30 8.00 14.33 2.29
N LYS A 31 8.98 14.84 1.55
CA LYS A 31 10.10 15.58 2.15
C LYS A 31 9.57 16.77 2.96
N SER A 32 8.69 17.57 2.37
CA SER A 32 8.07 18.73 3.04
C SER A 32 7.12 18.34 4.17
N LEU A 33 6.43 17.21 4.07
CA LEU A 33 5.57 16.69 5.15
C LEU A 33 6.36 16.15 6.35
N LEU A 34 7.61 15.76 6.12
CA LEU A 34 8.50 15.16 7.12
C LEU A 34 9.52 16.16 7.66
N ASP A 35 9.59 17.37 7.09
CA ASP A 35 10.41 18.46 7.59
C ASP A 35 9.90 18.86 8.98
N GLY A 36 10.70 18.59 10.01
CA GLY A 36 10.35 18.78 11.42
C GLY A 36 10.18 17.49 12.23
N ILE A 37 10.18 16.31 11.60
CA ILE A 37 10.17 15.02 12.30
C ILE A 37 11.60 14.51 12.48
N ASP A 38 12.05 14.48 13.73
CA ASP A 38 13.38 13.99 14.13
C ASP A 38 13.44 12.46 14.18
N MET A 39 13.19 11.83 13.03
CA MET A 39 13.55 10.42 12.79
C MET A 39 14.90 10.36 12.07
N THR A 40 15.71 9.36 12.30
CA THR A 40 16.97 9.09 11.61
C THR A 40 16.87 7.73 10.92
N GLY A 41 17.41 7.65 9.70
CA GLY A 41 17.36 6.43 8.88
C GLY A 41 16.74 6.65 7.50
N PRO A 42 17.03 5.73 6.56
CA PRO A 42 16.51 5.83 5.21
C PRO A 42 15.00 5.59 5.23
N VAL A 43 14.28 6.27 4.33
CA VAL A 43 12.88 5.94 4.01
C VAL A 43 11.87 6.20 5.15
N LYS A 44 12.01 7.33 5.85
CA LYS A 44 11.05 7.80 6.87
C LYS A 44 9.60 7.85 6.37
N GLY A 45 9.41 8.23 5.10
CA GLY A 45 8.09 8.31 4.48
C GLY A 45 7.35 6.97 4.43
N MET A 46 8.05 5.86 4.22
CA MET A 46 7.41 4.53 4.24
C MET A 46 7.04 4.09 5.65
N ALA A 47 7.88 4.41 6.65
CA ALA A 47 7.57 4.13 8.04
C ALA A 47 6.29 4.84 8.49
N LEU A 48 6.09 6.11 8.12
CA LEU A 48 4.95 6.89 8.59
C LEU A 48 3.72 6.79 7.68
N PHE A 49 3.92 6.71 6.36
CA PHE A 49 2.85 6.81 5.37
C PHE A 49 2.74 5.60 4.43
N GLY A 50 3.57 4.57 4.58
CA GLY A 50 3.51 3.38 3.73
C GLY A 50 2.16 2.65 3.81
N GLY A 51 1.46 2.77 4.94
CA GLY A 51 0.08 2.32 5.06
C GLY A 51 -0.89 3.03 4.11
N PHE A 52 -0.73 4.33 3.93
CA PHE A 52 -1.57 5.13 3.04
C PHE A 52 -1.19 4.92 1.56
N PHE A 53 0.11 4.84 1.23
CA PHE A 53 0.56 4.69 -0.15
C PHE A 53 0.42 3.29 -0.72
N PHE A 54 0.53 2.26 0.12
CA PHE A 54 0.56 0.88 -0.35
C PHE A 54 -0.57 0.06 0.25
N VAL A 55 -0.61 -0.07 1.58
CA VAL A 55 -1.50 -1.00 2.26
C VAL A 55 -2.97 -0.69 2.00
N MET A 56 -3.37 0.59 2.06
CA MET A 56 -4.74 1.02 1.83
C MET A 56 -5.25 0.57 0.46
N TRP A 57 -4.49 0.83 -0.60
CA TRP A 57 -4.87 0.51 -1.98
C TRP A 57 -4.93 -0.99 -2.23
N VAL A 58 -3.93 -1.73 -1.73
CA VAL A 58 -3.90 -3.20 -1.78
C VAL A 58 -5.09 -3.81 -1.04
N TYR A 59 -5.40 -3.29 0.15
CA TYR A 59 -6.55 -3.73 0.94
C TYR A 59 -7.88 -3.37 0.25
N LEU A 60 -8.02 -2.17 -0.33
CA LEU A 60 -9.21 -1.77 -1.09
C LEU A 60 -9.47 -2.70 -2.27
N GLY A 61 -8.43 -3.02 -3.05
CA GLY A 61 -8.49 -4.01 -4.13
C GLY A 61 -9.02 -5.34 -3.62
N ARG A 62 -8.48 -5.84 -2.51
CA ARG A 62 -8.96 -7.10 -1.92
C ARG A 62 -10.40 -7.02 -1.40
N LYS A 63 -10.75 -5.92 -0.72
CA LYS A 63 -11.99 -5.76 0.02
C LYS A 63 -13.19 -5.49 -0.87
N ILE A 64 -13.04 -4.63 -1.88
CA ILE A 64 -14.12 -4.24 -2.79
C ILE A 64 -14.41 -5.36 -3.80
N ILE A 65 -13.36 -6.01 -4.33
CA ILE A 65 -13.53 -7.08 -5.32
C ILE A 65 -13.98 -8.39 -4.65
N GLY A 66 -13.60 -8.63 -3.39
CA GLY A 66 -14.04 -9.79 -2.63
C GLY A 66 -13.42 -11.13 -3.06
N LYS A 67 -12.69 -11.19 -4.19
CA LYS A 67 -11.98 -12.40 -4.67
C LYS A 67 -10.59 -12.55 -4.07
N LYS A 68 -10.15 -13.81 -3.92
CA LYS A 68 -8.77 -14.12 -3.53
C LYS A 68 -7.80 -13.58 -4.58
N TYR A 69 -6.61 -13.22 -4.13
CA TYR A 69 -5.51 -12.68 -4.95
C TYR A 69 -5.77 -11.27 -5.52
N ALA A 70 -6.94 -10.67 -5.32
CA ALA A 70 -7.21 -9.31 -5.79
C ALA A 70 -6.23 -8.30 -5.17
N GLY A 71 -5.93 -8.41 -3.87
CA GLY A 71 -4.97 -7.53 -3.21
C GLY A 71 -3.55 -7.79 -3.69
N LEU A 72 -3.15 -9.06 -3.81
CA LEU A 72 -1.83 -9.42 -4.35
C LEU A 72 -1.64 -8.89 -5.78
N THR A 73 -2.67 -9.00 -6.61
CA THR A 73 -2.66 -8.48 -7.99
C THR A 73 -2.55 -6.96 -7.99
N THR A 74 -3.30 -6.26 -7.13
CA THR A 74 -3.17 -4.81 -6.95
C THR A 74 -1.75 -4.43 -6.54
N ALA A 75 -1.11 -5.16 -5.62
CA ALA A 75 0.26 -4.87 -5.19
C ALA A 75 1.28 -5.02 -6.33
N ILE A 76 1.14 -6.07 -7.14
CA ILE A 76 2.02 -6.33 -8.30
C ILE A 76 1.87 -5.22 -9.34
N LEU A 77 0.63 -4.79 -9.65
CA LEU A 77 0.41 -3.70 -10.59
C LEU A 77 0.89 -2.36 -10.02
N LEU A 78 0.71 -2.13 -8.71
CA LEU A 78 1.18 -0.90 -8.05
C LEU A 78 2.68 -0.76 -8.22
N ILE A 79 3.46 -1.80 -7.88
CA ILE A 79 4.91 -1.72 -8.07
C ILE A 79 5.30 -1.64 -9.54
N SER A 80 4.55 -2.29 -10.44
CA SER A 80 4.79 -2.19 -11.88
C SER A 80 4.65 -0.74 -12.37
N PHE A 81 3.60 -0.02 -11.93
CA PHE A 81 3.44 1.40 -12.22
C PHE A 81 4.52 2.26 -11.59
N CYS A 82 4.87 2.02 -10.32
CA CYS A 82 5.98 2.73 -9.67
C CYS A 82 7.27 2.59 -10.47
N LEU A 83 7.65 1.36 -10.84
CA LEU A 83 8.90 1.06 -11.55
C LEU A 83 8.89 1.52 -13.01
N PHE A 84 7.71 1.62 -13.63
CA PHE A 84 7.56 2.19 -14.96
C PHE A 84 7.82 3.71 -14.97
N LEU A 85 7.41 4.40 -13.89
CA LEU A 85 7.54 5.85 -13.77
C LEU A 85 8.91 6.29 -13.24
N ALA A 86 9.47 5.55 -12.27
CA ALA A 86 10.80 5.83 -11.73
C ALA A 86 11.43 4.55 -11.15
N PRO A 87 12.78 4.41 -11.21
CA PRO A 87 13.46 3.36 -10.47
C PRO A 87 13.13 3.42 -8.98
N TRP A 88 13.22 2.29 -8.26
CA TRP A 88 12.95 2.25 -6.82
C TRP A 88 13.86 3.24 -6.07
N TYR A 89 13.26 4.22 -5.40
CA TYR A 89 13.97 5.36 -4.79
C TYR A 89 14.86 6.18 -5.74
N GLY A 90 14.61 6.15 -7.04
CA GLY A 90 15.43 6.82 -8.06
C GLY A 90 16.81 6.17 -8.28
N ILE A 91 17.04 4.97 -7.73
CA ILE A 91 18.33 4.27 -7.85
C ILE A 91 18.35 3.49 -9.16
N ALA A 92 19.00 4.06 -10.18
CA ALA A 92 19.17 3.43 -11.49
C ALA A 92 20.37 2.45 -11.55
N SER A 93 21.32 2.56 -10.63
CA SER A 93 22.49 1.67 -10.54
C SER A 93 22.71 1.18 -9.10
N PRO A 94 22.79 -0.14 -8.87
CA PRO A 94 22.69 -1.21 -9.89
C PRO A 94 21.26 -1.35 -10.45
N SER A 95 21.11 -1.75 -11.72
CA SER A 95 19.81 -1.82 -12.41
C SER A 95 18.81 -2.77 -11.73
N TRP A 96 19.30 -3.79 -11.04
CA TRP A 96 18.50 -4.75 -10.30
C TRP A 96 18.05 -4.26 -8.92
N PHE A 97 18.45 -3.07 -8.46
CA PHE A 97 18.02 -2.53 -7.15
C PHE A 97 16.49 -2.44 -7.04
N SER A 98 15.80 -2.21 -8.16
CA SER A 98 14.34 -2.19 -8.23
C SER A 98 13.67 -3.51 -7.87
N LEU A 99 14.40 -4.63 -7.86
CA LEU A 99 13.89 -5.92 -7.39
C LEU A 99 13.50 -5.88 -5.90
N TYR A 100 14.17 -5.05 -5.09
CA TYR A 100 13.76 -4.85 -3.70
C TYR A 100 12.39 -4.19 -3.58
N GLY A 101 12.05 -3.26 -4.47
CA GLY A 101 10.71 -2.67 -4.53
C GLY A 101 9.64 -3.70 -4.88
N LEU A 102 9.94 -4.58 -5.84
CA LEU A 102 9.07 -5.71 -6.19
C LEU A 102 8.83 -6.61 -4.97
N LEU A 103 9.89 -7.04 -4.29
CA LEU A 103 9.78 -7.89 -3.10
C LEU A 103 9.03 -7.19 -1.96
N ALA A 104 9.27 -5.89 -1.77
CA ALA A 104 8.64 -5.09 -0.72
C ALA A 104 7.12 -5.02 -0.91
N LEU A 105 6.62 -4.68 -2.11
CA LEU A 105 5.17 -4.63 -2.34
C LEU A 105 4.54 -6.02 -2.49
N LEU A 106 5.28 -7.01 -3.00
CA LEU A 106 4.82 -8.39 -2.96
C LEU A 106 4.55 -8.82 -1.51
N ALA A 107 5.43 -8.47 -0.56
CA ALA A 107 5.23 -8.75 0.86
C ALA A 107 3.96 -8.07 1.39
N VAL A 108 3.67 -6.82 1.00
CA VAL A 108 2.41 -6.15 1.35
C VAL A 108 1.21 -6.95 0.84
N GLY A 109 1.21 -7.33 -0.45
CA GLY A 109 0.14 -8.11 -1.06
C GLY A 109 -0.07 -9.46 -0.37
N VAL A 110 1.01 -10.18 -0.07
CA VAL A 110 0.97 -11.48 0.61
C VAL A 110 0.39 -11.36 2.01
N TRP A 111 0.87 -10.42 2.84
CA TRP A 111 0.37 -10.27 4.21
C TRP A 111 -1.08 -9.82 4.27
N VAL A 112 -1.49 -8.92 3.37
CA VAL A 112 -2.89 -8.48 3.26
C VAL A 112 -3.80 -9.65 2.85
N GLU A 113 -3.38 -10.51 1.92
CA GLU A 113 -4.16 -11.69 1.52
C GLU A 113 -4.21 -12.77 2.61
N LEU A 114 -3.07 -13.11 3.21
CA LEU A 114 -2.97 -14.20 4.18
C LEU A 114 -3.83 -13.95 5.43
N LEU A 115 -3.89 -12.70 5.88
CA LEU A 115 -4.61 -12.31 7.09
C LEU A 115 -5.95 -11.62 6.80
N PHE A 116 -6.42 -11.64 5.54
CA PHE A 116 -7.68 -11.00 5.17
C PHE A 116 -8.86 -11.56 5.99
N GLY A 117 -9.73 -10.66 6.48
CA GLY A 117 -10.87 -11.00 7.34
C GLY A 117 -10.68 -10.49 8.75
N LYS A 118 -10.69 -11.39 9.76
CA LYS A 118 -10.61 -11.01 11.18
C LYS A 118 -9.31 -10.29 11.56
N TRP A 119 -8.20 -10.63 10.88
CA TRP A 119 -6.85 -10.18 11.20
C TRP A 119 -6.27 -9.25 10.13
N ASP A 120 -7.12 -8.65 9.30
CA ASP A 120 -6.69 -7.82 8.15
C ASP A 120 -5.80 -6.65 8.57
N TRP A 121 -6.07 -6.03 9.71
CA TRP A 121 -5.27 -4.95 10.28
C TRP A 121 -3.85 -5.42 10.65
N VAL A 122 -3.70 -6.64 11.19
CA VAL A 122 -2.38 -7.26 11.41
C VAL A 122 -1.69 -7.51 10.07
N GLY A 123 -2.44 -8.00 9.07
CA GLY A 123 -1.95 -8.15 7.70
C GLY A 123 -1.41 -6.85 7.11
N GLY A 124 -2.12 -5.74 7.30
CA GLY A 124 -1.66 -4.42 6.87
C GLY A 124 -0.40 -3.96 7.62
N GLY A 125 -0.38 -4.13 8.94
CA GLY A 125 0.77 -3.77 9.78
C GLY A 125 2.02 -4.56 9.42
N LEU A 126 1.92 -5.89 9.32
CA LEU A 126 3.03 -6.75 8.88
C LEU A 126 3.43 -6.46 7.44
N GLY A 127 2.48 -6.20 6.55
CA GLY A 127 2.75 -5.79 5.17
C GLY A 127 3.68 -4.59 5.09
N ASN A 128 3.35 -3.50 5.79
CA ASN A 128 4.20 -2.30 5.77
C ASN A 128 5.52 -2.48 6.55
N LEU A 129 5.51 -3.24 7.65
CA LEU A 129 6.73 -3.55 8.40
C LEU A 129 7.74 -4.32 7.54
N PHE A 130 7.30 -5.34 6.81
CA PHE A 130 8.16 -6.09 5.89
C PHE A 130 8.59 -5.24 4.69
N CYS A 131 7.70 -4.39 4.17
CA CYS A 131 8.03 -3.44 3.12
C CYS A 131 9.20 -2.52 3.52
N LEU A 132 9.13 -1.94 4.73
CA LEU A 132 10.20 -1.13 5.31
C LEU A 132 11.47 -1.96 5.53
N GLY A 133 11.36 -3.15 6.14
CA GLY A 133 12.49 -4.02 6.43
C GLY A 133 13.27 -4.43 5.18
N ILE A 134 12.57 -4.87 4.13
CA ILE A 134 13.18 -5.22 2.83
C ILE A 134 13.90 -4.00 2.25
N THR A 135 13.26 -2.84 2.30
CA THR A 135 13.84 -1.60 1.78
C THR A 135 15.08 -1.19 2.58
N TRP A 136 15.06 -1.32 3.90
CA TRP A 136 16.22 -1.05 4.75
C TRP A 136 17.38 -2.00 4.47
N PHE A 137 17.13 -3.30 4.31
CA PHE A 137 18.18 -4.24 3.92
C PHE A 137 18.79 -3.87 2.56
N ALA A 138 17.97 -3.42 1.61
CA ALA A 138 18.47 -2.93 0.32
C ALA A 138 19.43 -1.74 0.48
N PHE A 139 19.05 -0.73 1.26
CA PHE A 139 19.89 0.44 1.54
C PHE A 139 21.12 0.09 2.38
N GLY A 140 20.97 -0.77 3.38
CA GLY A 140 22.04 -1.19 4.26
C GLY A 140 23.14 -1.94 3.53
N PHE A 141 22.78 -2.97 2.75
CA PHE A 141 23.77 -3.78 2.04
C PHE A 141 24.42 -3.05 0.86
N HIS A 142 23.66 -2.24 0.11
CA HIS A 142 24.16 -1.68 -1.17
C HIS A 142 24.55 -0.21 -1.12
N ARG A 143 24.07 0.53 -0.12
CA ARG A 143 24.41 1.95 0.05
C ARG A 143 25.13 2.23 1.37
N GLN A 144 25.29 1.23 2.24
CA GLN A 144 25.84 1.40 3.60
C GLN A 144 25.05 2.43 4.43
N ILE A 145 23.76 2.60 4.11
CA ILE A 145 22.84 3.49 4.83
C ILE A 145 21.92 2.62 5.65
N TRP A 146 22.21 2.52 6.95
CA TRP A 146 21.38 1.80 7.92
C TRP A 146 20.51 2.78 8.71
N ALA A 147 19.39 2.28 9.22
CA ALA A 147 18.67 2.98 10.26
C ALA A 147 19.53 3.03 11.54
N GLU A 148 19.47 4.13 12.27
CA GLU A 148 20.16 4.23 13.55
C GLU A 148 19.57 3.20 14.53
N ALA A 149 20.42 2.38 15.15
CA ALA A 149 19.97 1.28 16.01
C ALA A 149 19.02 1.72 17.14
N LYS A 150 19.21 2.93 17.68
CA LYS A 150 18.34 3.52 18.72
C LYS A 150 16.95 3.86 18.18
N GLN A 151 16.85 4.28 16.93
CA GLN A 151 15.62 4.73 16.30
C GLN A 151 14.91 3.65 15.47
N ALA A 152 15.62 2.56 15.15
CA ALA A 152 15.10 1.48 14.34
C ALA A 152 13.81 0.84 14.94
N PRO A 153 13.72 0.52 16.25
CA PRO A 153 12.51 -0.04 16.83
C PRO A 153 11.29 0.89 16.68
N PHE A 154 11.48 2.20 16.88
CA PHE A 154 10.42 3.18 16.74
C PHE A 154 9.93 3.29 15.30
N SER A 155 10.85 3.25 14.33
CA SER A 155 10.49 3.28 12.90
C SER A 155 9.77 2.02 12.45
N LEU A 156 10.16 0.84 12.96
CA LEU A 156 9.47 -0.42 12.69
C LEU A 156 8.06 -0.43 13.31
N LEU A 157 7.93 0.07 14.54
CA LEU A 157 6.63 0.23 15.19
C LEU A 157 5.75 1.22 14.43
N ALA A 158 6.30 2.36 14.03
CA ALA A 158 5.60 3.34 13.20
C ALA A 158 5.15 2.73 11.87
N ALA A 159 5.99 1.92 11.21
CA ALA A 159 5.62 1.21 9.98
C ALA A 159 4.43 0.27 10.21
N PHE A 160 4.45 -0.49 11.29
CA PHE A 160 3.34 -1.37 11.64
C PHE A 160 2.06 -0.57 11.89
N ILE A 161 2.12 0.48 12.71
CA ILE A 161 0.97 1.35 13.01
C ILE A 161 0.43 2.01 11.73
N SER A 162 1.32 2.51 10.87
CA SER A 162 0.94 3.07 9.57
C SER A 162 0.20 2.04 8.73
N GLY A 163 0.72 0.81 8.63
CA GLY A 163 0.06 -0.29 7.92
C GLY A 163 -1.34 -0.61 8.46
N VAL A 164 -1.49 -0.66 9.79
CA VAL A 164 -2.80 -0.80 10.45
C VAL A 164 -3.73 0.36 10.05
N ALA A 165 -3.24 1.59 10.12
CA ALA A 165 -4.01 2.78 9.75
C ALA A 165 -4.46 2.71 8.27
N GLY A 166 -3.62 2.23 7.36
CA GLY A 166 -3.97 2.01 5.96
C GLY A 166 -5.19 1.09 5.77
N VAL A 167 -5.25 -0.01 6.53
CA VAL A 167 -6.42 -0.91 6.53
C VAL A 167 -7.66 -0.23 7.10
N LEU A 168 -7.52 0.51 8.20
CA LEU A 168 -8.63 1.23 8.83
C LEU A 168 -9.20 2.32 7.91
N LEU A 169 -8.34 3.08 7.22
CA LEU A 169 -8.74 4.04 6.20
C LEU A 169 -9.47 3.34 5.05
N GLY A 170 -8.94 2.23 4.54
CA GLY A 170 -9.61 1.44 3.51
C GLY A 170 -10.99 0.93 3.93
N ARG A 171 -11.15 0.47 5.18
CA ARG A 171 -12.46 0.10 5.76
C ARG A 171 -13.40 1.30 5.80
N GLY A 172 -12.91 2.47 6.21
CA GLY A 172 -13.67 3.72 6.24
C GLY A 172 -14.19 4.11 4.87
N ILE A 173 -13.34 4.03 3.84
CA ILE A 173 -13.71 4.31 2.44
C ILE A 173 -14.81 3.35 1.97
N VAL A 174 -14.66 2.04 2.21
CA VAL A 174 -15.69 1.06 1.82
C VAL A 174 -17.02 1.34 2.51
N LYS A 175 -17.00 1.69 3.81
CA LYS A 175 -18.20 2.06 4.56
C LYS A 175 -18.85 3.34 4.01
N LEU A 176 -18.05 4.33 3.62
CA LEU A 176 -18.53 5.57 3.02
C LEU A 176 -19.21 5.29 1.68
N ILE A 177 -18.58 4.50 0.81
CA ILE A 177 -19.15 4.10 -0.48
C ILE A 177 -20.48 3.37 -0.27
N SER A 178 -20.55 2.42 0.67
CA SER A 178 -21.79 1.69 0.92
C SER A 178 -22.93 2.60 1.38
N ASN A 179 -22.64 3.58 2.24
CA ASN A 179 -23.65 4.52 2.72
C ASN A 179 -24.20 5.38 1.58
N LEU A 180 -23.32 5.89 0.71
CA LEU A 180 -23.72 6.73 -0.44
C LEU A 180 -24.57 5.96 -1.46
N THR A 181 -24.37 4.66 -1.62
CA THR A 181 -25.21 3.82 -2.47
C THR A 181 -26.58 3.47 -1.87
N ILE A 182 -26.74 3.55 -0.55
CA ILE A 182 -28.01 3.25 0.14
C ILE A 182 -28.91 4.51 0.24
N GLU A 183 -28.32 5.70 0.26
CA GLU A 183 -29.04 6.98 0.40
C GLU A 183 -29.97 7.44 -0.77
N PRO A 184 -29.93 6.94 -2.03
CA PRO A 184 -30.80 7.48 -3.08
C PRO A 184 -32.28 7.05 -3.02
N GLN A 185 -32.69 6.16 -2.10
CA GLN A 185 -34.00 5.49 -2.19
C GLN A 185 -35.07 6.00 -1.20
N ILE A 186 -34.74 6.88 -0.24
CA ILE A 186 -35.70 7.24 0.84
C ILE A 186 -36.48 8.54 0.53
N HIS A 187 -36.12 9.31 -0.51
CA HIS A 187 -36.72 10.63 -0.77
C HIS A 187 -37.64 10.75 -2.00
N THR A 188 -38.06 9.64 -2.62
CA THR A 188 -38.93 9.71 -3.82
C THR A 188 -40.31 9.06 -3.70
N ASP A 189 -40.69 8.47 -2.56
CA ASP A 189 -41.92 7.65 -2.47
C ASP A 189 -42.94 8.09 -1.40
N GLU A 190 -43.03 9.39 -1.09
CA GLU A 190 -44.10 9.95 -0.24
C GLU A 190 -44.96 11.04 -0.94
N ARG A 191 -45.06 11.00 -2.28
CA ARG A 191 -46.05 11.80 -3.01
C ARG A 191 -46.71 11.03 -4.13
N ARG A 192 -47.58 10.08 -3.78
CA ARG A 192 -48.73 9.65 -4.59
C ARG A 192 -49.91 9.31 -3.71
#